data_AF-A0A2E8V3E0-F1
#
_entry.id   AF-A0A2E8V3E0-F1
#
_cell.length_a   1.000
_cell.length_b   1.000
_cell.length_c   1.000
_cell.angle_alpha   90.00
_cell.angle_beta   90.00
_cell.angle_gamma   90.00
#
_symmetry.space_group_name_H-M   'P 1'
#
loop_
_entity.id
_entity.type
_entity.pdbx_description
1 polymer ?
#
loop_
_entity_poly.entity_id
_entity_poly.type
_entity_poly.pdbx_seq_one_letter_code
_entity_poly.pdbx_strand_id
1 'polypeptide(L)'
;MEEILEAVVFFWLPMSMIAFGAWINLSSKDNLTKNFGKIIFILGFIFVCISPWTVPSSPSSAIGHLIGFIIGPSALLVLGIYLIIFSGNVPVGRLPSSDRKMGLISVLVSFIWFCLMQWADFTPMYEGSEVNNFWLIFFPTFLVVVCSMSSLLSVSMLAIGDNRQRESRILIIISLISMLLIIAGMNFDGKNISSETFSEYFWLSVSDLFGILIGISMSILVFGLVIYMYESSIDEPKSVPKPSKDELILASQKIAQNIGGDESE
;
A
#
# COMPACT_ATOMS: atom_id res chain seq x y z
N MET A 1 -13.44 -27.28 19.36
CA MET A 1 -12.89 -27.93 18.15
C MET A 1 -13.72 -27.57 16.93
N GLU A 2 -15.05 -27.55 17.06
CA GLU A 2 -15.97 -27.08 15.99
C GLU A 2 -15.78 -25.60 15.65
N GLU A 3 -15.71 -24.69 16.64
CA GLU A 3 -15.52 -23.24 16.38
C GLU A 3 -14.23 -22.89 15.61
N ILE A 4 -13.13 -23.60 15.89
CA ILE A 4 -11.86 -23.43 15.17
C ILE A 4 -12.00 -23.94 13.73
N LEU A 5 -12.68 -25.08 13.55
CA LEU A 5 -12.93 -25.63 12.22
C LEU A 5 -13.83 -24.70 11.39
N GLU A 6 -14.86 -24.13 12.00
CA GLU A 6 -15.72 -23.12 11.39
C GLU A 6 -14.94 -21.87 10.98
N ALA A 7 -14.10 -21.33 11.86
CA ALA A 7 -13.24 -20.20 11.52
C ALA A 7 -12.27 -20.53 10.37
N VAL A 8 -11.71 -21.75 10.34
CA VAL A 8 -10.83 -22.18 9.25
C VAL A 8 -11.57 -22.23 7.92
N VAL A 9 -12.76 -22.81 7.89
CA VAL A 9 -13.55 -23.01 6.66
C VAL A 9 -14.19 -21.71 6.17
N PHE A 10 -14.75 -20.91 7.07
CA PHE A 10 -15.56 -19.75 6.70
C PHE A 10 -14.81 -18.41 6.74
N PHE A 11 -13.59 -18.37 7.29
CA PHE A 11 -12.75 -17.16 7.28
C PHE A 11 -11.40 -17.41 6.61
N TRP A 12 -10.60 -18.35 7.11
CA TRP A 12 -9.21 -18.52 6.63
C TRP A 12 -9.12 -19.10 5.22
N LEU A 13 -9.98 -20.05 4.87
CA LEU A 13 -10.05 -20.57 3.51
C LEU A 13 -10.46 -19.46 2.52
N PRO A 14 -11.55 -18.71 2.72
CA PRO A 14 -11.86 -17.51 1.93
C PRO A 14 -10.72 -16.51 1.85
N MET A 15 -10.02 -16.24 2.95
CA MET A 15 -8.88 -15.32 2.96
C MET A 15 -7.74 -15.83 2.06
N SER A 16 -7.44 -17.13 2.07
CA SER A 16 -6.44 -17.73 1.17
C SER A 16 -6.89 -17.73 -0.30
N MET A 17 -8.20 -17.87 -0.55
CA MET A 17 -8.77 -17.73 -1.90
C MET A 17 -8.53 -16.33 -2.48
N ILE A 18 -8.56 -15.28 -1.67
CA ILE A 18 -8.24 -13.92 -2.13
C ILE A 18 -6.81 -13.87 -2.69
N ALA A 19 -5.82 -14.32 -1.90
CA ALA A 19 -4.42 -14.33 -2.33
C ALA A 19 -4.20 -15.21 -3.58
N PHE A 20 -4.81 -16.40 -3.60
CA PHE A 20 -4.70 -17.34 -4.71
C PHE A 20 -5.38 -16.82 -5.99
N GLY A 21 -6.58 -16.25 -5.88
CA GLY A 21 -7.30 -15.65 -7.00
C GLY A 21 -6.57 -14.44 -7.59
N ALA A 22 -5.97 -13.60 -6.74
CA ALA A 22 -5.11 -12.49 -7.18
C ALA A 22 -3.88 -13.00 -7.93
N TRP A 23 -3.21 -14.03 -7.41
CA TRP A 23 -2.06 -14.63 -8.07
C TRP A 23 -2.40 -15.20 -9.45
N ILE A 24 -3.50 -15.97 -9.58
CA ILE A 24 -3.96 -16.50 -10.87
C ILE A 24 -4.23 -15.37 -11.87
N ASN A 25 -4.95 -14.33 -11.44
CA ASN A 25 -5.31 -13.21 -12.31
C ASN A 25 -4.08 -12.44 -12.82
N LEU A 26 -3.07 -12.23 -11.95
CA LEU A 26 -1.85 -11.50 -12.32
C LEU A 26 -0.86 -12.32 -13.14
N SER A 27 -0.76 -13.64 -12.89
CA SER A 27 0.22 -14.51 -13.55
C SER A 27 -0.25 -15.08 -14.89
N SER A 28 -1.56 -15.21 -15.09
CA SER A 28 -2.11 -15.89 -16.26
C SER A 28 -2.09 -15.01 -17.52
N LYS A 29 -1.71 -15.58 -18.66
CA LYS A 29 -1.79 -14.89 -19.97
C LYS A 29 -3.15 -15.07 -20.65
N ASP A 30 -3.82 -16.18 -20.36
CA ASP A 30 -5.13 -16.51 -20.94
C ASP A 30 -6.28 -15.76 -20.23
N ASN A 31 -7.29 -15.36 -21.01
CA ASN A 31 -8.42 -14.58 -20.52
C ASN A 31 -9.38 -15.41 -19.67
N LEU A 32 -9.55 -16.71 -19.96
CA LEU A 32 -10.44 -17.58 -19.18
C LEU A 32 -9.87 -17.82 -17.77
N THR A 33 -8.59 -18.19 -17.70
CA THR A 33 -7.87 -18.37 -16.42
C THR A 33 -7.82 -17.08 -15.60
N LYS A 34 -7.62 -15.92 -16.24
CA LYS A 34 -7.73 -14.61 -15.57
C LYS A 34 -9.11 -14.35 -14.98
N ASN A 35 -10.17 -14.59 -15.74
CA ASN A 35 -11.54 -14.39 -15.27
C ASN A 35 -11.90 -15.37 -14.15
N PHE A 36 -11.40 -16.61 -14.21
CA PHE A 36 -11.54 -17.58 -13.12
C PHE A 36 -10.84 -17.09 -11.84
N GLY A 37 -9.60 -16.61 -11.93
CA GLY A 37 -8.89 -16.00 -10.80
C GLY A 37 -9.64 -14.82 -10.19
N LYS A 38 -10.24 -13.95 -11.04
CA LYS A 38 -11.11 -12.85 -10.57
C LYS A 38 -12.32 -13.36 -9.80
N ILE A 39 -12.99 -14.40 -10.28
CA ILE A 39 -14.17 -14.97 -9.60
C ILE A 39 -13.78 -15.52 -8.22
N ILE A 40 -12.69 -16.29 -8.14
CA ILE A 40 -12.18 -16.81 -6.86
C ILE A 40 -11.87 -15.66 -5.89
N PHE A 41 -11.18 -14.62 -6.38
CA PHE A 41 -10.85 -13.44 -5.59
C PHE A 41 -12.12 -12.76 -5.04
N ILE A 42 -13.11 -12.51 -5.90
CA ILE A 42 -14.36 -11.83 -5.52
C ILE A 42 -15.14 -12.69 -4.51
N LEU A 43 -15.25 -13.99 -4.73
CA LEU A 43 -15.94 -14.90 -3.81
C LEU A 43 -15.25 -14.94 -2.45
N GLY A 44 -13.92 -15.11 -2.43
CA GLY A 44 -13.15 -15.10 -1.18
C GLY A 44 -13.35 -13.79 -0.41
N PHE A 45 -13.32 -12.66 -1.11
CA PHE A 45 -13.55 -11.35 -0.52
C PHE A 45 -14.96 -11.20 0.06
N ILE A 46 -16.00 -11.62 -0.66
CA ILE A 46 -17.38 -11.59 -0.18
C ILE A 46 -17.54 -12.44 1.09
N PHE A 47 -16.97 -13.65 1.11
CA PHE A 47 -17.05 -14.52 2.29
C PHE A 47 -16.34 -13.93 3.51
N VAL A 48 -15.18 -13.27 3.33
CA VAL A 48 -14.51 -12.56 4.43
C VAL A 48 -15.38 -11.41 4.95
N CYS A 49 -16.00 -10.62 4.10
CA CYS A 49 -16.89 -9.53 4.52
C CYS A 49 -18.15 -10.04 5.24
N ILE A 50 -18.63 -11.24 4.91
CA ILE A 50 -19.82 -11.83 5.54
C ILE A 50 -19.46 -12.64 6.80
N SER A 51 -18.16 -12.81 7.11
CA SER A 51 -17.70 -13.54 8.30
C SER A 51 -18.33 -13.11 9.64
N PRO A 52 -18.70 -11.83 9.88
CA PRO A 52 -19.43 -11.43 11.08
C PRO A 52 -20.74 -12.17 11.29
N TRP A 53 -21.38 -12.62 10.21
CA TRP A 53 -22.62 -13.39 10.27
C TRP A 53 -22.41 -14.91 10.23
N THR A 54 -21.30 -15.40 9.68
CA THR A 54 -21.06 -16.85 9.55
C THR A 54 -20.29 -17.43 10.73
N VAL A 55 -19.35 -16.69 11.32
CA VAL A 55 -18.57 -17.12 12.49
C VAL A 55 -18.42 -15.97 13.48
N PRO A 56 -19.51 -15.50 14.11
CA PRO A 56 -19.50 -14.33 14.99
C PRO A 56 -18.59 -14.49 16.21
N SER A 57 -18.48 -15.72 16.76
CA SER A 57 -17.66 -16.03 17.93
C SER A 57 -16.16 -16.06 17.66
N SER A 58 -15.73 -16.01 16.39
CA SER A 58 -14.30 -16.03 16.05
C SER A 58 -13.69 -14.63 16.16
N PRO A 59 -12.56 -14.46 16.88
CA PRO A 59 -11.83 -13.19 16.91
C PRO A 59 -11.41 -12.71 15.51
N SER A 60 -11.22 -13.63 14.56
CA SER A 60 -10.86 -13.29 13.19
C SER A 60 -11.99 -12.59 12.43
N SER A 61 -13.24 -12.81 12.83
CA SER A 61 -14.42 -12.23 12.22
C SER A 61 -14.52 -10.71 12.44
N ALA A 62 -13.91 -10.19 13.51
CA ALA A 62 -13.78 -8.75 13.73
C ALA A 62 -12.96 -8.05 12.62
N ILE A 63 -12.01 -8.75 11.96
CA ILE A 63 -11.30 -8.24 10.78
C ILE A 63 -12.27 -8.12 9.60
N GLY A 64 -13.07 -9.16 9.35
CA GLY A 64 -14.08 -9.15 8.28
C GLY A 64 -15.11 -8.04 8.47
N HIS A 65 -15.55 -7.84 9.72
CA HIS A 65 -16.40 -6.71 10.12
C HIS A 65 -15.74 -5.37 9.77
N LEU A 66 -14.48 -5.16 10.16
CA LEU A 66 -13.77 -3.93 9.84
C LEU A 66 -13.68 -3.70 8.34
N ILE A 67 -13.28 -4.72 7.57
CA ILE A 67 -13.15 -4.64 6.10
C ILE A 67 -14.46 -4.17 5.48
N GLY A 68 -15.60 -4.72 5.92
CA GLY A 68 -16.92 -4.31 5.46
C GLY A 68 -17.22 -2.83 5.73
N PHE A 69 -16.77 -2.28 6.86
CA PHE A 69 -16.96 -0.86 7.20
C PHE A 69 -16.02 0.07 6.43
N ILE A 70 -14.75 -0.31 6.25
CA ILE A 70 -13.76 0.56 5.60
C ILE A 70 -13.77 0.49 4.07
N ILE A 71 -14.42 -0.52 3.46
CA ILE A 71 -14.41 -0.70 2.00
C ILE A 71 -15.04 0.50 1.29
N GLY A 72 -16.13 1.06 1.83
CA GLY A 72 -16.83 2.22 1.27
C GLY A 72 -15.92 3.44 1.17
N PRO A 73 -15.42 3.98 2.29
CA PRO A 73 -14.52 5.12 2.26
C PRO A 73 -13.21 4.82 1.50
N SER A 74 -12.66 3.61 1.60
CA SER A 74 -11.44 3.23 0.86
C SER A 74 -11.63 3.18 -0.65
N ALA A 75 -12.73 2.60 -1.14
CA ALA A 75 -13.05 2.56 -2.56
C ALA A 75 -13.27 3.97 -3.11
N LEU A 76 -13.96 4.83 -2.35
CA LEU A 76 -14.15 6.23 -2.71
C LEU A 76 -12.83 7.01 -2.74
N LEU A 77 -11.90 6.71 -1.82
CA LEU A 77 -10.55 7.30 -1.80
C LEU A 77 -9.76 6.89 -3.05
N VAL A 78 -9.74 5.58 -3.36
CA VAL A 78 -9.04 5.03 -4.52
C VAL A 78 -9.60 5.59 -5.82
N LEU A 79 -10.94 5.65 -5.95
CA LEU A 79 -11.62 6.28 -7.08
C LEU A 79 -11.22 7.76 -7.19
N GLY A 80 -11.22 8.48 -6.06
CA GLY A 80 -10.86 9.90 -6.04
C GLY A 80 -9.43 10.15 -6.50
N ILE A 81 -8.48 9.36 -6.01
CA ILE A 81 -7.07 9.40 -6.43
C ILE A 81 -6.95 9.05 -7.92
N TYR A 82 -7.62 8.01 -8.39
CA TYR A 82 -7.63 7.61 -9.80
C TYR A 82 -8.10 8.75 -10.70
N LEU A 83 -9.23 9.38 -10.38
CA LEU A 83 -9.75 10.50 -11.15
C LEU A 83 -8.77 11.69 -11.16
N ILE A 84 -8.14 12.01 -10.03
CA ILE A 84 -7.15 13.10 -9.95
C ILE A 84 -5.92 12.81 -10.83
N ILE A 85 -5.40 11.59 -10.79
CA ILE A 85 -4.20 11.19 -11.57
C ILE A 85 -4.51 11.25 -13.07
N PHE A 86 -5.57 10.58 -13.51
CA PHE A 86 -5.84 10.38 -14.94
C PHE A 86 -6.54 11.57 -15.63
N SER A 87 -7.10 12.53 -14.88
CA SER A 87 -7.58 13.81 -15.43
C SER A 87 -6.48 14.90 -15.51
N GLY A 88 -5.30 14.60 -14.96
CA GLY A 88 -4.12 15.46 -14.98
C GLY A 88 -3.43 15.55 -16.33
N ASN A 89 -2.19 16.05 -16.35
CA ASN A 89 -1.38 16.13 -17.56
C ASN A 89 -0.73 14.76 -17.87
N VAL A 90 -1.57 13.77 -18.22
CA VAL A 90 -1.13 12.43 -18.60
C VAL A 90 -1.05 12.33 -20.12
N PRO A 91 0.04 11.79 -20.69
CA PRO A 91 0.29 11.80 -22.14
C PRO A 91 -0.67 10.91 -22.95
N VAL A 92 -1.30 9.90 -22.35
CA VAL A 92 -2.21 8.96 -23.04
C VAL A 92 -3.38 8.60 -22.14
N GLY A 93 -4.60 8.48 -22.71
CA GLY A 93 -5.79 7.99 -21.97
C GLY A 93 -6.35 8.98 -20.95
N ARG A 94 -6.20 10.28 -21.20
CA ARG A 94 -6.62 11.35 -20.28
C ARG A 94 -8.14 11.40 -20.12
N LEU A 95 -8.61 11.41 -18.86
CA LEU A 95 -10.01 11.67 -18.53
C LEU A 95 -10.35 13.16 -18.70
N PRO A 96 -11.64 13.52 -18.91
CA PRO A 96 -12.08 14.90 -18.91
C PRO A 96 -11.54 15.70 -17.70
N SER A 97 -11.09 16.92 -17.94
CA SER A 97 -10.55 17.78 -16.88
C SER A 97 -11.56 18.11 -15.77
N SER A 98 -12.86 18.02 -16.08
CA SER A 98 -13.98 18.12 -15.13
C SER A 98 -13.88 17.06 -14.02
N ASP A 99 -13.46 15.84 -14.37
CA ASP A 99 -13.43 14.69 -13.46
C ASP A 99 -12.41 14.87 -12.34
N ARG A 100 -11.45 15.79 -12.51
CA ARG A 100 -10.52 16.18 -11.44
C ARG A 100 -11.24 16.74 -10.22
N LYS A 101 -12.30 17.53 -10.44
CA LYS A 101 -13.11 18.11 -9.35
C LYS A 101 -13.88 17.01 -8.64
N MET A 102 -14.46 16.08 -9.40
CA MET A 102 -15.13 14.91 -8.86
C MET A 102 -14.16 14.06 -8.02
N GLY A 103 -12.93 13.84 -8.50
CA GLY A 103 -11.90 13.14 -7.76
C GLY A 103 -11.54 13.81 -6.43
N LEU A 104 -11.38 15.14 -6.42
CA LEU A 104 -11.15 15.91 -5.19
C LEU A 104 -12.31 15.79 -4.21
N ILE A 105 -13.56 15.86 -4.70
CA ILE A 105 -14.76 15.67 -3.86
C ILE A 105 -14.78 14.26 -3.29
N SER A 106 -14.51 13.23 -4.08
CA SER A 106 -14.46 11.83 -3.62
C SER A 106 -13.42 11.64 -2.51
N VAL A 107 -12.22 12.20 -2.67
CA VAL A 107 -11.20 12.16 -1.60
C VAL A 107 -11.70 12.87 -0.34
N LEU A 108 -12.27 14.07 -0.46
CA LEU A 108 -12.78 14.81 0.69
C LEU A 108 -13.91 14.07 1.42
N VAL A 109 -14.88 13.53 0.68
CA VAL A 109 -15.99 12.76 1.25
C VAL A 109 -15.48 11.50 1.94
N SER A 110 -14.49 10.82 1.36
CA SER A 110 -13.84 9.66 1.99
C SER A 110 -13.17 10.01 3.32
N PHE A 111 -12.41 11.10 3.38
CA PHE A 111 -11.80 11.58 4.63
C PHE A 111 -12.84 11.98 5.67
N ILE A 112 -13.89 12.69 5.26
CA ILE A 112 -15.01 13.03 6.16
C ILE A 112 -15.64 11.76 6.71
N TRP A 113 -15.84 10.74 5.88
CA TRP A 113 -16.38 9.45 6.31
C TRP A 113 -15.48 8.79 7.37
N PHE A 114 -14.16 8.72 7.14
CA PHE A 114 -13.24 8.21 8.17
C PHE A 114 -13.31 9.01 9.48
N CYS A 115 -13.40 10.35 9.41
CA CYS A 115 -13.58 11.18 10.60
C CYS A 115 -14.92 10.89 11.30
N LEU A 116 -16.00 10.71 10.55
CA LEU A 116 -17.30 10.34 11.11
C LEU A 116 -17.26 8.98 11.81
N MET A 117 -16.47 8.03 11.32
CA MET A 117 -16.26 6.75 12.00
C MET A 117 -15.50 6.91 13.32
N GLN A 118 -14.59 7.88 13.42
CA GLN A 118 -13.86 8.14 14.65
C GLN A 118 -14.68 8.90 15.70
N TRP A 119 -15.33 10.00 15.31
CA TRP A 119 -15.95 10.93 16.26
C TRP A 119 -17.48 10.83 16.35
N ALA A 120 -18.16 10.32 15.33
CA ALA A 120 -19.62 10.26 15.27
C ALA A 120 -20.16 8.83 15.50
N ASP A 121 -21.47 8.65 15.29
CA ASP A 121 -22.21 7.40 15.51
C ASP A 121 -21.80 6.25 14.59
N PHE A 122 -21.00 6.52 13.56
CA PHE A 122 -20.59 5.54 12.55
C PHE A 122 -19.38 4.70 12.96
N THR A 123 -18.95 4.77 14.23
CA THR A 123 -17.87 3.94 14.74
C THR A 123 -18.18 2.45 14.50
N PRO A 124 -17.23 1.66 13.98
CA PRO A 124 -17.43 0.22 13.83
C PRO A 124 -17.61 -0.45 15.19
N MET A 125 -18.86 -0.73 15.56
CA MET A 125 -19.23 -1.46 16.79
C MET A 125 -19.33 -2.95 16.49
N TYR A 126 -18.56 -3.78 17.19
CA TYR A 126 -18.58 -5.24 17.10
C TYR A 126 -19.37 -5.82 18.29
N GLU A 127 -20.13 -6.90 18.06
CA GLU A 127 -20.98 -7.56 19.07
C GLU A 127 -21.96 -6.64 19.83
N GLY A 128 -22.30 -5.48 19.28
CA GLY A 128 -23.37 -4.61 19.78
C GLY A 128 -23.02 -3.73 20.98
N SER A 129 -21.85 -3.88 21.59
CA SER A 129 -21.44 -3.07 22.75
C SER A 129 -20.01 -2.55 22.73
N GLU A 130 -19.11 -3.16 21.96
CA GLU A 130 -17.69 -2.80 21.97
C GLU A 130 -17.24 -2.23 20.62
N VAL A 131 -16.29 -1.31 20.65
CA VAL A 131 -15.64 -0.83 19.43
C VAL A 131 -14.78 -1.94 18.87
N ASN A 132 -14.78 -2.11 17.56
CA ASN A 132 -13.92 -3.08 16.90
C ASN A 132 -12.43 -2.77 17.20
N ASN A 133 -11.74 -3.70 17.86
CA ASN A 133 -10.32 -3.56 18.21
C ASN A 133 -9.43 -3.24 16.99
N PHE A 134 -9.74 -3.79 15.83
CA PHE A 134 -8.97 -3.52 14.61
C PHE A 134 -9.15 -2.07 14.12
N TRP A 135 -10.30 -1.42 14.39
CA TRP A 135 -10.48 0.00 14.09
C TRP A 135 -9.56 0.88 14.95
N LEU A 136 -9.45 0.54 16.25
CA LEU A 136 -8.59 1.24 17.21
C LEU A 136 -7.12 1.18 16.79
N ILE A 137 -6.69 0.10 16.13
CA ILE A 137 -5.34 -0.02 15.57
C ILE A 137 -5.25 0.70 14.21
N PHE A 138 -6.22 0.45 13.32
CA PHE A 138 -6.19 0.91 11.94
C PHE A 138 -6.14 2.43 11.83
N PHE A 139 -7.04 3.15 12.52
CA PHE A 139 -7.22 4.58 12.27
C PHE A 139 -6.01 5.41 12.75
N PRO A 140 -5.47 5.22 13.97
CA PRO A 140 -4.22 5.89 14.37
C PRO A 140 -3.03 5.50 13.48
N THR A 141 -2.87 4.21 13.15
CA THR A 141 -1.80 3.75 12.24
C THR A 141 -1.91 4.43 10.88
N PHE A 142 -3.11 4.49 10.30
CA PHE A 142 -3.37 5.16 9.03
C PHE A 142 -2.97 6.63 9.07
N LEU A 143 -3.37 7.37 10.11
CA LEU A 143 -3.01 8.78 10.26
C LEU A 143 -1.50 8.98 10.40
N VAL A 144 -0.80 8.16 11.20
CA VAL A 144 0.65 8.24 11.38
C VAL A 144 1.38 7.94 10.07
N VAL A 145 0.97 6.91 9.33
CA VAL A 145 1.55 6.57 8.02
C VAL A 145 1.31 7.69 7.02
N VAL A 146 0.09 8.22 6.92
CA VAL A 146 -0.22 9.33 6.00
C VAL A 146 0.60 10.58 6.38
N CYS A 147 0.69 10.92 7.66
CA CYS A 147 1.44 12.07 8.15
C CYS A 147 2.93 11.95 7.84
N SER A 148 3.54 10.80 8.17
CA SER A 148 4.98 10.56 7.99
C SER A 148 5.36 10.42 6.52
N MET A 149 4.62 9.64 5.73
CA MET A 149 4.91 9.43 4.30
C MET A 149 4.73 10.71 3.50
N SER A 150 3.68 11.50 3.77
CA SER A 150 3.49 12.79 3.08
C SER A 150 4.59 13.79 3.42
N SER A 151 5.05 13.83 4.68
CA SER A 151 6.18 14.66 5.10
C SER A 151 7.49 14.24 4.39
N LEU A 152 7.80 12.94 4.40
CA LEU A 152 8.99 12.39 3.74
C LEU A 152 8.96 12.68 2.24
N LEU A 153 7.85 12.36 1.57
CA LEU A 153 7.70 12.60 0.13
C LEU A 153 7.76 14.09 -0.22
N SER A 154 7.25 14.97 0.63
CA SER A 154 7.37 16.41 0.42
C SER A 154 8.84 16.83 0.37
N VAL A 155 9.65 16.42 1.36
CA VAL A 155 11.07 16.74 1.41
C VAL A 155 11.80 16.14 0.21
N SER A 156 11.51 14.89 -0.15
CA SER A 156 12.08 14.24 -1.33
C SER A 156 11.77 14.99 -2.63
N MET A 157 10.55 15.51 -2.78
CA MET A 157 10.16 16.32 -3.95
C MET A 157 10.94 17.63 -4.05
N LEU A 158 11.32 18.23 -2.92
CA LEU A 158 12.15 19.44 -2.89
C LEU A 158 13.64 19.16 -3.10
N ALA A 159 14.13 18.01 -2.59
CA ALA A 159 15.54 17.65 -2.65
C ALA A 159 15.96 17.06 -3.99
N ILE A 160 15.10 16.23 -4.60
CA ILE A 160 15.41 15.46 -5.82
C ILE A 160 14.63 16.00 -7.03
N GLY A 161 13.43 16.55 -6.80
CA GLY A 161 12.53 16.95 -7.88
C GLY A 161 12.86 18.32 -8.45
N ASP A 162 13.05 18.40 -9.77
CA ASP A 162 13.14 19.68 -10.45
C ASP A 162 11.75 20.32 -10.58
N ASN A 163 11.62 21.56 -10.11
CA ASN A 163 10.41 22.38 -10.16
C ASN A 163 9.13 21.72 -9.57
N ARG A 164 9.26 20.87 -8.54
CA ARG A 164 8.14 20.15 -7.87
C ARG A 164 7.58 20.85 -6.62
N GLN A 165 7.70 22.17 -6.57
CA GLN A 165 7.28 23.00 -5.43
C GLN A 165 5.77 22.96 -5.17
N ARG A 166 4.96 22.74 -6.20
CA ARG A 166 3.50 22.66 -6.05
C ARG A 166 3.10 21.34 -5.40
N GLU A 167 3.67 20.25 -5.86
CA GLU A 167 3.42 18.90 -5.38
C GLU A 167 3.89 18.73 -3.94
N SER A 168 5.09 19.22 -3.62
CA SER A 168 5.58 19.28 -2.24
C SER A 168 4.61 20.04 -1.32
N ARG A 169 4.15 21.23 -1.71
CA ARG A 169 3.18 22.00 -0.90
C ARG A 169 1.88 21.23 -0.62
N ILE A 170 1.38 20.48 -1.60
CA ILE A 170 0.18 19.65 -1.40
C ILE A 170 0.46 18.55 -0.38
N LEU A 171 1.62 17.89 -0.47
CA LEU A 171 2.03 16.85 0.49
C LEU A 171 2.22 17.41 1.91
N ILE A 172 2.79 18.61 2.06
CA ILE A 172 2.87 19.31 3.35
C ILE A 172 1.48 19.54 3.93
N ILE A 173 0.53 20.02 3.12
CA ILE A 173 -0.85 20.25 3.58
C ILE A 173 -1.49 18.94 4.05
N ILE A 174 -1.31 17.83 3.34
CA ILE A 174 -1.82 16.52 3.75
C ILE A 174 -1.18 16.07 5.09
N SER A 175 0.12 16.29 5.24
CA SER A 175 0.84 16.01 6.50
C SER A 175 0.28 16.84 7.65
N LEU A 176 0.07 18.14 7.44
CA LEU A 176 -0.49 19.03 8.47
C LEU A 176 -1.93 18.66 8.83
N ILE A 177 -2.77 18.32 7.86
CA ILE A 177 -4.16 17.88 8.12
C ILE A 177 -4.16 16.59 8.94
N SER A 178 -3.37 15.59 8.56
CA SER A 178 -3.27 14.34 9.32
C SER A 178 -2.71 14.56 10.73
N MET A 179 -1.72 15.44 10.89
CA MET A 179 -1.23 15.86 12.21
C MET A 179 -2.32 16.53 13.06
N LEU A 180 -3.12 17.41 12.47
CA LEU A 180 -4.26 18.03 13.16
C LEU A 180 -5.30 17.00 13.59
N LEU A 181 -5.58 15.98 12.77
CA LEU A 181 -6.49 14.88 13.13
C LEU A 181 -5.94 14.03 14.28
N ILE A 182 -4.62 13.78 14.31
CA ILE A 182 -3.97 13.09 15.43
C ILE A 182 -4.13 13.91 16.72
N ILE A 183 -3.79 15.20 16.67
CA ILE A 183 -3.95 16.10 17.83
C ILE A 183 -5.41 16.14 18.28
N ALA A 184 -6.36 16.21 17.34
CA ALA A 184 -7.78 16.17 17.66
C ALA A 184 -8.17 14.86 18.35
N GLY A 185 -7.67 13.71 17.87
CA GLY A 185 -7.96 12.41 18.47
C GLY A 185 -7.42 12.26 19.87
N MET A 186 -6.28 12.90 20.18
CA MET A 186 -5.68 12.88 21.52
C MET A 186 -6.33 13.85 22.51
N ASN A 187 -7.12 14.82 22.04
CA ASN A 187 -7.68 15.89 22.89
C ASN A 187 -9.21 15.92 22.96
N PHE A 188 -9.90 15.32 21.97
CA PHE A 188 -11.35 15.32 21.91
C PHE A 188 -11.89 13.90 21.90
N ASP A 189 -12.81 13.64 22.83
CA ASP A 189 -13.54 12.38 22.86
C ASP A 189 -14.50 12.28 21.66
N GLY A 190 -14.53 11.11 21.04
CA GLY A 190 -15.60 10.71 20.13
C GLY A 190 -16.78 10.14 20.91
N LYS A 191 -17.86 9.80 20.20
CA LYS A 191 -19.04 9.20 20.85
C LYS A 191 -18.77 7.86 21.53
N ASN A 192 -17.96 7.01 20.89
CA ASN A 192 -17.69 5.64 21.34
C ASN A 192 -16.21 5.39 21.69
N ILE A 193 -15.32 6.35 21.40
CA ILE A 193 -13.87 6.23 21.61
C ILE A 193 -13.41 7.44 22.40
N SER A 194 -12.79 7.23 23.56
CA SER A 194 -12.19 8.30 24.34
C SER A 194 -10.84 8.73 23.77
N SER A 195 -10.46 9.96 24.06
CA SER A 195 -9.14 10.53 23.76
C SER A 195 -7.99 9.75 24.40
N GLU A 196 -8.20 9.18 25.59
CA GLU A 196 -7.24 8.31 26.27
C GLU A 196 -7.00 7.02 25.49
N THR A 197 -8.07 6.32 25.10
CA THR A 197 -7.97 5.10 24.29
C THR A 197 -7.31 5.39 22.94
N PHE A 198 -7.69 6.47 22.26
CA PHE A 198 -7.02 6.86 21.01
C PHE A 198 -5.52 7.13 21.22
N SER A 199 -5.15 7.81 22.30
CA SER A 199 -3.75 8.12 22.62
C SER A 199 -2.92 6.88 22.90
N GLU A 200 -3.48 5.89 23.59
CA GLU A 200 -2.84 4.60 23.84
C GLU A 200 -2.53 3.88 22.52
N TYR A 201 -3.54 3.69 21.67
CA TYR A 201 -3.37 3.04 20.38
C TYR A 201 -2.48 3.84 19.41
N PHE A 202 -2.49 5.18 19.50
CA PHE A 202 -1.55 6.03 18.76
C PHE A 202 -0.09 5.70 19.11
N TRP A 203 0.25 5.62 20.40
CA TRP A 203 1.62 5.31 20.82
C TRP A 203 2.04 3.89 20.48
N LEU A 204 1.11 2.92 20.58
CA LEU A 204 1.33 1.56 20.08
C LEU A 204 1.63 1.57 18.57
N SER A 205 0.84 2.30 17.79
CA SER A 205 1.03 2.42 16.34
C SER A 205 2.40 3.04 15.98
N VAL A 206 2.83 4.06 16.73
CA VAL A 206 4.16 4.67 16.56
C VAL A 206 5.26 3.66 16.87
N SER A 207 5.11 2.88 17.96
CA SER A 207 6.07 1.85 18.35
C SER A 207 6.20 0.76 17.28
N ASP A 208 5.07 0.25 16.78
CA ASP A 208 5.03 -0.78 15.74
C ASP A 208 5.70 -0.30 14.44
N LEU A 209 5.36 0.91 13.98
CA LEU A 209 5.95 1.48 12.76
C LEU A 209 7.46 1.73 12.92
N PHE A 210 7.89 2.19 14.09
CA PHE A 210 9.31 2.38 14.39
C PHE A 210 10.06 1.04 14.44
N GLY A 211 9.47 0.03 15.07
CA GLY A 211 10.01 -1.34 15.09
C GLY A 211 10.16 -1.92 13.69
N ILE A 212 9.17 -1.73 12.81
CA ILE A 212 9.25 -2.14 11.39
C ILE A 212 10.39 -1.42 10.68
N LEU A 213 10.53 -0.10 10.85
CA LEU A 213 11.61 0.67 10.21
C LEU A 213 13.00 0.21 10.65
N ILE A 214 13.20 -0.04 11.95
CA ILE A 214 14.45 -0.60 12.48
C ILE A 214 14.68 -1.99 11.91
N GLY A 215 13.66 -2.86 11.91
CA GLY A 215 13.76 -4.21 11.39
C GLY A 215 14.17 -4.26 9.92
N ILE A 216 13.56 -3.41 9.08
CA ILE A 216 13.93 -3.26 7.66
C ILE A 216 15.38 -2.79 7.54
N SER A 217 15.76 -1.75 8.28
CA SER A 217 17.11 -1.18 8.22
C SER A 217 18.18 -2.20 8.64
N MET A 218 17.94 -2.92 9.73
CA MET A 218 18.83 -3.97 10.22
C MET A 218 18.93 -5.14 9.24
N SER A 219 17.82 -5.52 8.60
CA SER A 219 17.81 -6.58 7.57
C SER A 219 18.67 -6.20 6.37
N ILE A 220 18.58 -4.96 5.90
CA ILE A 220 19.41 -4.44 4.80
C ILE A 220 20.90 -4.44 5.21
N LEU A 221 21.22 -4.01 6.43
CA LEU A 221 22.60 -3.99 6.93
C LEU A 221 23.20 -5.40 7.02
N VAL A 222 22.46 -6.36 7.58
CA VAL A 222 22.91 -7.75 7.69
C VAL A 222 23.13 -8.35 6.30
N PHE A 223 22.20 -8.13 5.37
CA PHE A 223 22.33 -8.62 4.00
C PHE A 223 23.54 -8.02 3.29
N GLY A 224 23.75 -6.71 3.41
CA GLY A 224 24.92 -6.02 2.86
C GLY A 224 26.23 -6.52 3.47
N LEU A 225 26.25 -6.78 4.78
CA LEU A 225 27.42 -7.33 5.48
C LEU A 225 27.74 -8.75 4.98
N VAL A 226 26.73 -9.60 4.79
CA VAL A 226 26.91 -10.95 4.25
C VAL A 226 27.48 -10.90 2.83
N ILE A 227 26.96 -10.02 1.96
CA ILE A 227 27.52 -9.82 0.61
C ILE A 227 28.96 -9.37 0.69
N TYR A 228 29.26 -8.37 1.53
CA TYR A 228 30.61 -7.86 1.69
C TYR A 228 31.59 -8.94 2.17
N MET A 229 31.22 -9.73 3.17
CA MET A 229 32.03 -10.85 3.65
C MET A 229 32.27 -11.87 2.54
N TYR A 230 31.22 -12.22 1.80
CA TYR A 230 31.32 -13.16 0.68
C TYR A 230 32.23 -12.64 -0.42
N GLU A 231 32.03 -11.42 -0.92
CA GLU A 231 32.88 -10.81 -1.94
C GLU A 231 34.33 -10.66 -1.48
N SER A 232 34.56 -10.26 -0.23
CA SER A 232 35.90 -10.14 0.34
C SER A 232 36.65 -11.48 0.45
N SER A 233 35.92 -12.60 0.39
CA SER A 233 36.48 -13.95 0.46
C SER A 233 36.77 -14.58 -0.91
N ILE A 234 36.35 -13.93 -2.01
CA ILE A 234 36.60 -14.40 -3.37
C ILE A 234 37.96 -13.88 -3.84
N ASP A 235 38.79 -14.78 -4.40
CA ASP A 235 40.06 -14.42 -5.02
C ASP A 235 39.85 -13.41 -6.16
N GLU A 236 40.82 -12.52 -6.40
CA GLU A 236 40.76 -11.57 -7.50
C GLU A 236 40.41 -12.28 -8.82
N PRO A 237 39.47 -11.72 -9.60
CA PRO A 237 39.10 -12.33 -10.88
C PRO A 237 40.35 -12.47 -11.74
N LYS A 238 40.60 -13.69 -12.21
CA LYS A 238 41.75 -13.99 -13.06
C LYS A 238 41.74 -13.02 -14.24
N SER A 239 42.81 -12.22 -14.34
CA SER A 239 42.97 -11.29 -15.44
C SER A 239 42.81 -12.04 -16.76
N VAL A 240 41.85 -11.61 -17.57
CA VAL A 240 41.68 -12.16 -18.91
C VAL A 240 42.98 -11.93 -19.68
N PRO A 241 43.50 -12.94 -20.38
CA PRO A 241 44.69 -12.77 -21.20
C PRO A 241 44.45 -11.64 -22.20
N LYS A 242 45.52 -10.93 -22.58
CA LYS A 242 45.43 -9.89 -23.62
C LYS A 242 44.71 -10.47 -24.84
N PRO A 243 43.75 -9.74 -25.43
CA PRO A 243 42.95 -10.25 -26.53
C PRO A 243 43.86 -10.71 -27.66
N SER A 244 43.53 -11.87 -28.22
CA SER A 244 44.26 -12.41 -29.36
C SER A 244 44.05 -11.53 -30.59
N LYS A 245 44.95 -11.66 -31.58
CA LYS A 245 44.80 -10.94 -32.85
C LYS A 245 43.47 -11.27 -33.53
N ASP A 246 43.00 -12.51 -33.42
CA ASP A 246 41.76 -12.97 -34.02
C ASP A 246 40.52 -12.36 -33.32
N GLU A 247 40.55 -12.23 -32.00
CA GLU A 247 39.49 -11.53 -31.24
C GLU A 247 39.46 -10.03 -31.53
N LEU A 248 40.61 -9.40 -31.73
CA LEU A 248 40.70 -8.00 -32.15
C LEU A 248 40.15 -7.79 -33.57
N ILE A 249 40.39 -8.75 -34.48
CA ILE A 249 39.81 -8.74 -35.83
C ILE A 249 38.30 -8.98 -35.77
N LEU A 250 37.83 -9.90 -34.94
CA LEU A 250 36.40 -10.15 -34.75
C LEU A 250 35.69 -8.92 -34.15
N ALA A 251 36.32 -8.28 -33.17
CA ALA A 251 35.81 -7.06 -32.55
C ALA A 251 35.78 -5.91 -33.57
N SER A 252 36.85 -5.72 -34.35
CA SER A 252 36.87 -4.68 -35.39
C SER A 252 35.85 -4.94 -36.50
N GLN A 253 35.62 -6.20 -36.89
CA GLN A 253 34.57 -6.59 -37.84
C GLN A 253 33.17 -6.30 -37.29
N LYS A 254 32.87 -6.66 -36.04
CA LYS A 254 31.58 -6.36 -35.41
C LYS A 254 31.35 -4.86 -35.21
N ILE A 255 32.41 -4.12 -34.88
CA ILE A 255 32.37 -2.66 -34.79
C ILE A 255 32.12 -2.07 -36.17
N ALA A 256 32.84 -2.51 -37.22
CA ALA A 256 32.62 -2.05 -38.59
C ALA A 256 31.22 -2.38 -39.13
N GLN A 257 30.67 -3.56 -38.80
CA GLN A 257 29.29 -3.94 -39.16
C GLN A 257 28.22 -3.07 -38.48
N ASN A 258 28.49 -2.56 -37.28
CA ASN A 258 27.51 -1.76 -36.52
C ASN A 258 27.76 -0.25 -36.60
N ILE A 259 28.96 0.18 -37.00
CA ILE A 259 29.35 1.59 -37.22
C ILE A 259 29.29 1.95 -38.72
N GLY A 260 29.05 0.98 -39.60
CA GLY A 260 28.77 1.17 -41.02
C GLY A 260 27.43 1.87 -41.27
N GLY A 261 27.36 3.16 -40.96
CA GLY A 261 26.40 4.10 -41.53
C GLY A 261 26.87 4.56 -42.90
N ASP A 262 26.96 3.64 -43.86
CA ASP A 262 27.10 3.92 -45.29
C ASP A 262 26.29 2.85 -46.05
N GLU A 263 24.97 2.95 -45.98
CA GLU A 263 24.02 2.46 -47.01
C GLU A 263 22.57 2.73 -46.55
N SER A 264 22.17 4.00 -46.61
CA SER A 264 20.79 4.41 -46.92
C SER A 264 20.73 5.92 -47.13
N GLU A 265 21.27 6.37 -48.26
CA GLU A 265 20.62 7.43 -49.05
C GLU A 265 19.48 6.81 -49.89
#